data_AF-A0A1U8CY52-F1
#
_entry.id   AF-A0A1U8CY52-F1
#
_cell.length_a   1.000
_cell.length_b   1.000
_cell.length_c   1.000
_cell.angle_alpha   90.00
_cell.angle_beta   90.00
_cell.angle_gamma   90.00
#
_symmetry.space_group_name_H-M   'P 1'
#
loop_
_entity.id
_entity.type
_entity.pdbx_description
1 polymer ?
#
loop_
_entity_poly.entity_id
_entity_poly.type
_entity_poly.pdbx_seq_one_letter_code
_entity_poly.pdbx_strand_id
1 'polypeptide(L)'
;PAPGVRAELRPLAAGELGGLSQPQLVELVQWSDLILFDYLTANFDRLVSNLFSLQWDARVMQRATSNLHRAPDGGLVFIDHEAGLGHGYRLLAVWDKYNEPLLRSVCVFREATARRVAELHRLQNAAAELLRLYRTREPLSAQLGFLSEQQARLLQSRIDFVHKHILHCKAKAAAAL
;
A
#
# COMPACT_ATOMS: atom_id res chain seq x y z
N PRO A 1 36.19 -2.23 -13.14
CA PRO A 1 34.90 -1.81 -12.53
C PRO A 1 34.75 -0.29 -12.62
N ALA A 2 33.86 0.21 -13.49
CA ALA A 2 33.68 1.65 -13.68
C ALA A 2 32.94 2.28 -12.47
N PRO A 3 33.33 3.48 -12.04
CA PRO A 3 32.73 4.17 -10.91
C PRO A 3 31.39 4.83 -11.30
N GLY A 4 30.38 4.68 -10.44
CA GLY A 4 29.42 5.74 -10.14
C GLY A 4 28.47 6.19 -11.26
N VAL A 5 27.54 5.33 -11.68
CA VAL A 5 26.20 5.81 -12.06
C VAL A 5 25.31 5.59 -10.86
N ARG A 6 25.15 6.62 -10.01
CA ARG A 6 23.94 6.68 -9.17
C ARG A 6 22.80 6.85 -10.16
N ALA A 7 22.08 5.76 -10.47
CA ALA A 7 20.84 5.88 -11.21
C ALA A 7 19.92 6.75 -10.34
N GLU A 8 19.74 8.01 -10.74
CA GLU A 8 18.73 8.85 -10.11
C GLU A 8 17.39 8.17 -10.34
N LEU A 9 16.71 7.85 -9.25
CA LEU A 9 15.36 7.30 -9.30
C LEU A 9 14.45 8.37 -9.89
N ARG A 10 14.15 8.26 -11.18
CA ARG A 10 13.16 9.09 -11.86
C ARG A 10 11.81 8.38 -11.88
N PRO A 11 10.70 9.13 -11.76
CA PRO A 11 9.38 8.55 -11.99
C PRO A 11 9.29 7.93 -13.39
N LEU A 12 8.68 6.75 -13.49
CA LEU A 12 8.32 6.14 -14.77
C LEU A 12 7.28 7.02 -15.46
N ALA A 13 7.57 7.47 -16.69
CA ALA A 13 6.59 8.17 -17.51
C ALA A 13 5.53 7.19 -18.06
N ALA A 14 4.33 7.68 -18.36
CA ALA A 14 3.24 6.85 -18.86
C ALA A 14 3.61 6.09 -20.16
N GLY A 15 4.36 6.73 -21.06
CA GLY A 15 4.84 6.11 -22.29
C GLY A 15 5.87 4.99 -22.07
N GLU A 16 6.58 4.99 -20.94
CA GLU A 16 7.56 3.94 -20.60
C GLU A 16 6.87 2.66 -20.11
N LEU A 17 5.64 2.74 -19.62
CA LEU A 17 4.84 1.57 -19.22
C LEU A 17 4.57 0.65 -20.41
N GLY A 18 4.38 1.20 -21.61
CA GLY A 18 4.17 0.42 -22.83
C GLY A 18 5.38 -0.41 -23.26
N GLY A 19 6.58 -0.08 -22.77
CA GLY A 19 7.82 -0.84 -23.03
C GLY A 19 8.07 -1.97 -22.04
N LEU A 20 7.24 -2.12 -21.01
CA LEU A 20 7.40 -3.17 -20.00
C LEU A 20 6.77 -4.49 -20.48
N SER A 21 7.46 -5.60 -20.21
CA SER A 21 6.90 -6.93 -20.41
C SER A 21 5.75 -7.21 -19.43
N GLN A 22 4.90 -8.18 -19.76
CA GLN A 22 3.79 -8.58 -18.89
C GLN A 22 4.24 -8.93 -17.45
N PRO A 23 5.33 -9.71 -17.21
CA PRO A 23 5.82 -9.97 -15.86
C PRO A 23 6.23 -8.70 -15.10
N GLN A 24 6.87 -7.74 -15.77
CA GLN A 24 7.27 -6.46 -15.16
C GLN A 24 6.05 -5.61 -14.77
N LEU A 25 5.00 -5.58 -15.61
CA LEU A 25 3.75 -4.91 -15.28
C LEU A 25 3.02 -5.58 -14.11
N VAL A 26 3.00 -6.91 -14.08
CA VAL A 26 2.44 -7.68 -12.96
C VAL A 26 3.18 -7.37 -11.67
N GLU A 27 4.52 -7.38 -11.69
CA GLU A 27 5.32 -7.00 -10.53
C GLU A 27 5.04 -5.57 -10.05
N LEU A 28 5.03 -4.60 -10.97
CA LEU A 28 4.74 -3.20 -10.64
C LEU A 28 3.39 -3.03 -9.96
N VAL A 29 2.35 -3.69 -10.48
CA VAL A 29 1.00 -3.63 -9.90
C VAL A 29 0.93 -4.32 -8.53
N GLN A 30 1.65 -5.43 -8.33
CA GLN A 30 1.71 -6.08 -7.02
C GLN A 30 2.37 -5.20 -5.96
N TRP A 31 3.45 -4.49 -6.30
CA TRP A 31 4.07 -3.51 -5.40
C TRP A 31 3.13 -2.34 -5.09
N SER A 32 2.37 -1.86 -6.09
CA SER A 32 1.36 -0.83 -5.87
C SER A 32 0.25 -1.28 -4.92
N ASP A 33 -0.24 -2.51 -5.07
CA ASP A 33 -1.23 -3.07 -4.15
C ASP A 33 -0.68 -3.22 -2.73
N LEU A 34 0.59 -3.62 -2.57
CA LEU A 34 1.25 -3.66 -1.26
C LEU A 34 1.29 -2.27 -0.62
N ILE A 35 1.78 -1.27 -1.36
CA ILE A 35 1.90 0.11 -0.87
C ILE A 35 0.52 0.67 -0.47
N LEU A 36 -0.51 0.42 -1.29
CA LEU A 36 -1.87 0.82 -0.99
C LEU A 36 -2.40 0.11 0.25
N PHE A 37 -2.16 -1.20 0.37
CA PHE A 37 -2.61 -2.00 1.51
C PHE A 37 -1.94 -1.60 2.82
N ASP A 38 -0.62 -1.39 2.80
CA ASP A 38 0.14 -0.89 3.95
C ASP A 38 -0.29 0.52 4.32
N TYR A 39 -0.56 1.38 3.35
CA TYR A 39 -1.17 2.68 3.62
C TYR A 39 -2.52 2.49 4.31
N LEU A 40 -3.48 1.76 3.75
CA LEU A 40 -4.81 1.61 4.35
C LEU A 40 -4.77 1.07 5.79
N THR A 41 -3.90 0.10 6.05
CA THR A 41 -3.74 -0.50 7.38
C THR A 41 -2.78 0.26 8.28
N ALA A 42 -2.07 1.28 7.78
CA ALA A 42 -0.93 1.90 8.44
C ALA A 42 0.10 0.89 8.95
N ASN A 43 0.31 -0.20 8.21
CA ASN A 43 1.35 -1.17 8.54
C ASN A 43 2.71 -0.50 8.39
N PHE A 44 3.51 -0.55 9.45
CA PHE A 44 4.83 0.07 9.47
C PHE A 44 5.98 -0.93 9.46
N ASP A 45 5.71 -2.24 9.58
CA ASP A 45 6.73 -3.29 9.71
C ASP A 45 7.02 -4.01 8.38
N ARG A 46 7.08 -3.22 7.31
CA ARG A 46 7.46 -3.65 5.95
C ARG A 46 8.27 -2.56 5.25
N LEU A 47 7.64 -1.81 4.35
CA LEU A 47 8.29 -0.77 3.56
C LEU A 47 8.68 0.43 4.42
N VAL A 48 7.82 0.82 5.35
CA VAL A 48 8.07 1.97 6.23
C VAL A 48 9.27 1.74 7.15
N SER A 49 9.44 0.55 7.74
CA SER A 49 10.60 0.25 8.58
C SER A 49 11.90 0.27 7.78
N ASN A 50 11.88 -0.19 6.52
CA ASN A 50 13.00 -0.02 5.58
C ASN A 50 13.28 1.46 5.28
N LEU A 51 12.25 2.26 4.96
CA LEU A 51 12.41 3.69 4.69
C LEU A 51 12.93 4.46 5.91
N PHE A 52 12.48 4.10 7.10
CA PHE A 52 12.99 4.65 8.35
C PHE A 52 14.46 4.28 8.55
N SER A 53 14.84 3.04 8.24
CA SER A 53 16.21 2.55 8.42
C SER A 53 17.24 3.19 7.47
N LEU A 54 16.78 3.79 6.36
CA LEU A 54 17.65 4.50 5.40
C LEU A 54 18.48 5.61 6.04
N GLN A 55 18.01 6.22 7.13
CA GLN A 55 18.75 7.28 7.82
C GLN A 55 20.04 6.76 8.50
N TRP A 56 20.17 5.43 8.70
CA TRP A 56 21.37 4.80 9.27
C TRP A 56 22.09 3.86 8.30
N ASP A 57 21.38 3.19 7.39
CA ASP A 57 21.99 2.25 6.43
C ASP A 57 21.37 2.37 5.04
N ALA A 58 22.11 2.99 4.11
CA ALA A 58 21.70 3.14 2.71
C ALA A 58 21.51 1.79 1.98
N ARG A 59 22.08 0.68 2.50
CA ARG A 59 21.95 -0.65 1.91
C ARG A 59 20.64 -1.34 2.29
N VAL A 60 19.83 -0.75 3.19
CA VAL A 60 18.57 -1.40 3.61
C VAL A 60 17.61 -1.64 2.44
N MET A 61 17.66 -0.78 1.41
CA MET A 61 16.86 -0.95 0.19
C MET A 61 17.35 -2.08 -0.72
N GLN A 62 18.53 -2.63 -0.46
CA GLN A 62 19.06 -3.81 -1.16
C GLN A 62 18.73 -5.12 -0.42
N ARG A 63 18.18 -5.02 0.79
CA ARG A 63 17.77 -6.19 1.60
C ARG A 63 16.34 -6.58 1.26
N ALA A 64 15.99 -7.81 1.62
CA ALA A 64 14.60 -8.24 1.60
C ALA A 64 13.75 -7.31 2.49
N THR A 65 12.54 -6.99 2.03
CA THR A 65 11.56 -6.26 2.85
C THR A 65 11.03 -7.20 3.92
N SER A 66 10.97 -6.75 5.17
CA SER A 66 10.41 -7.54 6.26
C SER A 66 9.00 -8.02 5.91
N ASN A 67 8.63 -9.21 6.38
CA ASN A 67 7.27 -9.74 6.29
C ASN A 67 6.73 -9.89 4.85
N LEU A 68 7.59 -9.83 3.84
CA LEU A 68 7.25 -9.93 2.43
C LEU A 68 7.98 -11.11 1.78
N HIS A 69 7.22 -12.07 1.26
CA HIS A 69 7.76 -13.20 0.51
C HIS A 69 7.39 -13.13 -0.96
N ARG A 70 8.15 -13.87 -1.78
CA ARG A 70 7.82 -14.14 -3.18
C ARG A 70 7.50 -15.62 -3.34
N ALA A 71 6.31 -15.91 -3.86
CA ALA A 71 5.87 -17.26 -4.20
C ALA A 71 6.58 -17.77 -5.48
N PRO A 72 6.59 -19.09 -5.73
CA PRO A 72 7.26 -19.68 -6.91
C PRO A 72 6.75 -19.15 -8.26
N ASP A 73 5.50 -18.70 -8.32
CA ASP A 73 4.88 -18.08 -9.50
C ASP A 73 5.22 -16.58 -9.65
N GLY A 74 6.06 -16.04 -8.77
CA GLY A 74 6.45 -14.64 -8.74
C GLY A 74 5.50 -13.74 -7.96
N GLY A 75 4.43 -14.29 -7.37
CA GLY A 75 3.45 -13.58 -6.56
C GLY A 75 4.04 -13.01 -5.27
N LEU A 76 3.67 -11.79 -4.89
CA LEU A 76 4.01 -11.23 -3.57
C LEU A 76 3.05 -11.77 -2.51
N VAL A 77 3.60 -12.33 -1.44
CA VAL A 77 2.85 -12.86 -0.30
C VAL A 77 3.12 -11.96 0.91
N PHE A 78 2.06 -11.33 1.40
CA PHE A 78 2.11 -10.47 2.56
C PHE A 78 1.84 -11.34 3.80
N ILE A 79 2.80 -11.45 4.72
CA ILE A 79 2.66 -12.23 5.96
C ILE A 79 2.81 -11.32 7.17
N ASP A 80 2.39 -11.73 8.36
CA ASP A 80 2.62 -10.96 9.59
C ASP A 80 2.07 -9.51 9.53
N HIS A 81 0.74 -9.42 9.66
CA HIS A 81 -0.01 -8.16 9.54
C HIS A 81 -0.31 -7.48 10.88
N GLU A 82 0.27 -7.97 11.98
CA GLU A 82 -0.06 -7.49 13.34
C GLU A 82 0.30 -6.02 13.57
N ALA A 83 1.29 -5.51 12.83
CA ALA A 83 1.69 -4.11 12.86
C ALA A 83 0.70 -3.16 12.16
N GLY A 84 -0.36 -3.67 11.53
CA GLY A 84 -1.42 -2.88 10.90
C GLY A 84 -2.61 -2.58 11.81
N LEU A 85 -3.59 -1.88 11.24
CA LEU A 85 -4.90 -1.57 11.82
C LEU A 85 -4.80 -1.07 13.27
N GLY A 86 -5.29 -1.85 14.23
CA GLY A 86 -5.32 -1.45 15.63
C GLY A 86 -3.96 -1.06 16.21
N HIS A 87 -2.88 -1.72 15.78
CA HIS A 87 -1.52 -1.37 16.20
C HIS A 87 -0.97 -0.19 15.39
N GLY A 88 -1.03 -0.29 14.05
CA GLY A 88 -0.55 0.76 13.14
C GLY A 88 -1.21 2.13 13.40
N TYR A 89 -2.52 2.16 13.59
CA TYR A 89 -3.27 3.40 13.86
C TYR A 89 -2.93 4.04 15.21
N ARG A 90 -2.49 3.28 16.21
CA ARG A 90 -2.00 3.86 17.48
C ARG A 90 -0.69 4.62 17.30
N LEU A 91 0.10 4.26 16.30
CA LEU A 91 1.42 4.82 16.02
C LEU A 91 1.42 5.73 14.78
N LEU A 92 0.24 6.19 14.35
CA LEU A 92 0.08 6.96 13.13
C LEU A 92 0.97 8.21 13.10
N ALA A 93 1.03 8.96 14.21
CA ALA A 93 1.86 10.17 14.31
C ALA A 93 3.36 9.91 14.11
N VAL A 94 3.83 8.68 14.33
CA VAL A 94 5.23 8.30 14.17
C VAL A 94 5.53 7.89 12.72
N TRP A 95 4.65 7.08 12.14
CA TRP A 95 4.94 6.33 10.91
C TRP A 95 4.28 6.90 9.66
N ASP A 96 3.19 7.67 9.77
CA ASP A 96 2.41 8.07 8.60
C ASP A 96 3.15 9.07 7.68
N LYS A 97 4.16 9.76 8.23
CA LYS A 97 5.12 10.57 7.48
C LYS A 97 5.94 9.76 6.45
N TYR A 98 5.92 8.43 6.52
CA TYR A 98 6.50 7.54 5.52
C TYR A 98 5.44 6.85 4.65
N ASN A 99 4.31 6.43 5.23
CA ASN A 99 3.24 5.75 4.50
C ASN A 99 2.59 6.64 3.43
N GLU A 100 2.24 7.88 3.76
CA GLU A 100 1.57 8.76 2.79
C GLU A 100 2.49 9.13 1.60
N PRO A 101 3.75 9.55 1.80
CA PRO A 101 4.64 9.81 0.67
C PRO A 101 4.88 8.58 -0.22
N LEU A 102 4.95 7.39 0.37
CA LEU A 102 5.10 6.14 -0.38
C LEU A 102 3.88 5.87 -1.26
N LEU A 103 2.66 6.03 -0.74
CA LEU A 103 1.45 5.95 -1.57
C LEU A 103 1.44 7.01 -2.69
N ARG A 104 1.84 8.25 -2.38
CA ARG A 104 1.89 9.32 -3.38
C ARG A 104 2.92 9.09 -4.49
N SER A 105 3.92 8.25 -4.25
CA SER A 105 4.96 7.91 -5.23
C SER A 105 4.46 6.98 -6.36
N VAL A 106 3.33 6.31 -6.17
CA VAL A 106 2.76 5.38 -7.16
C VAL A 106 1.51 5.97 -7.82
N CYS A 107 1.41 5.81 -9.14
CA CYS A 107 0.24 6.21 -9.95
C CYS A 107 -0.26 5.12 -10.92
N VAL A 108 0.12 3.87 -10.67
CA VAL A 108 -0.35 2.70 -11.42
C VAL A 108 -1.09 1.81 -10.44
N PHE A 109 -2.33 1.44 -10.75
CA PHE A 109 -3.17 0.64 -9.84
C PHE A 109 -3.84 -0.48 -10.62
N ARG A 110 -4.02 -1.66 -9.99
CA ARG A 110 -4.85 -2.72 -10.57
C ARG A 110 -6.27 -2.19 -10.72
N GLU A 111 -6.88 -2.40 -11.89
CA GLU A 111 -8.24 -1.94 -12.17
C GLU A 111 -9.25 -2.49 -11.14
N ALA A 112 -9.13 -3.77 -10.77
CA ALA A 112 -9.98 -4.37 -9.74
C ALA A 112 -9.83 -3.68 -8.36
N THR A 113 -8.59 -3.37 -7.95
CA THR A 113 -8.31 -2.64 -6.71
C THR A 113 -8.91 -1.23 -6.75
N ALA A 114 -8.70 -0.50 -7.85
CA ALA A 114 -9.23 0.85 -8.01
C ALA A 114 -10.78 0.88 -7.98
N ARG A 115 -11.43 -0.10 -8.64
CA ARG A 115 -12.89 -0.26 -8.57
C ARG A 115 -13.38 -0.52 -7.15
N ARG A 116 -12.72 -1.40 -6.40
CA ARG A 116 -13.12 -1.71 -5.02
C ARG A 116 -12.92 -0.52 -4.08
N VAL A 117 -11.84 0.23 -4.24
CA VAL A 117 -11.63 1.49 -3.50
C VAL A 117 -12.74 2.51 -3.81
N ALA A 118 -13.09 2.69 -5.09
CA ALA A 118 -14.18 3.58 -5.47
C ALA A 118 -15.53 3.15 -4.90
N GLU A 119 -15.80 1.85 -4.84
CA GLU A 119 -17.00 1.31 -4.22
C GLU A 119 -17.05 1.59 -2.71
N LEU A 120 -15.96 1.30 -1.98
CA LEU A 120 -15.86 1.56 -0.54
C LEU A 120 -15.94 3.06 -0.21
N HIS A 121 -15.35 3.91 -1.07
CA HIS A 121 -15.50 5.35 -0.98
C HIS A 121 -16.96 5.77 -1.21
N ARG A 122 -17.63 5.27 -2.24
CA ARG A 122 -19.02 5.63 -2.54
C ARG A 122 -19.99 5.19 -1.43
N LEU A 123 -19.79 3.99 -0.90
CA LEU A 123 -20.69 3.39 0.10
C LEU A 123 -20.42 3.86 1.53
N GLN A 124 -19.25 4.46 1.79
CA GLN A 124 -18.85 4.96 3.12
C GLN A 124 -19.01 3.90 4.23
N ASN A 125 -18.73 2.64 3.91
CA ASN A 125 -19.03 1.49 4.77
C ASN A 125 -17.82 0.57 5.01
N ALA A 126 -16.60 1.10 4.89
CA ALA A 126 -15.40 0.28 4.94
C ALA A 126 -15.25 -0.55 6.21
N ALA A 127 -15.46 0.07 7.37
CA ALA A 127 -15.37 -0.61 8.66
C ALA A 127 -16.48 -1.66 8.82
N ALA A 128 -17.69 -1.39 8.30
CA ALA A 128 -18.80 -2.34 8.34
C ALA A 128 -18.53 -3.57 7.46
N GLU A 129 -17.97 -3.37 6.26
CA GLU A 129 -17.60 -4.47 5.37
C GLU A 129 -16.44 -5.30 5.97
N LEU A 130 -15.44 -4.64 6.58
CA LEU A 130 -14.38 -5.33 7.30
C LEU A 130 -14.92 -6.12 8.49
N LEU A 131 -15.82 -5.55 9.29
CA LEU A 131 -16.46 -6.22 10.42
C LEU A 131 -17.27 -7.44 9.96
N ARG A 132 -17.99 -7.32 8.84
CA ARG A 132 -18.75 -8.43 8.25
C ARG A 132 -17.82 -9.58 7.86
N LEU A 133 -16.73 -9.28 7.15
CA LEU A 133 -15.73 -10.27 6.77
C LEU A 133 -15.08 -10.92 7.99
N TYR A 134 -14.69 -10.11 8.98
CA TYR A 134 -14.10 -10.56 10.23
C TYR A 134 -15.02 -11.54 10.97
N ARG A 135 -16.28 -11.16 11.22
CA ARG A 135 -17.25 -12.05 11.89
C ARG A 135 -17.56 -13.33 11.14
N THR A 136 -17.48 -13.29 9.81
CA THR A 136 -17.75 -14.46 8.97
C THR A 136 -16.55 -15.41 8.89
N ARG A 137 -15.31 -14.90 9.05
CA ARG A 137 -14.08 -15.66 8.82
C ARG A 137 -13.29 -15.99 10.09
N GLU A 138 -13.52 -15.29 11.18
CA GLU A 138 -12.83 -15.50 12.47
C GLU A 138 -13.82 -16.09 13.50
N PRO A 139 -13.72 -17.40 13.81
CA PRO A 139 -14.57 -18.08 14.80
C PRO A 139 -14.56 -17.43 16.19
N LEU A 140 -13.45 -16.79 16.57
CA LEU A 140 -13.29 -16.12 17.86
C LEU A 140 -13.63 -14.62 17.80
N SER A 141 -14.23 -14.12 16.72
CA SER A 141 -14.52 -12.69 16.51
C SER A 141 -15.42 -12.05 17.58
N ALA A 142 -16.18 -12.86 18.33
CA ALA A 142 -16.97 -12.39 19.47
C ALA A 142 -16.11 -12.11 20.72
N GLN A 143 -14.93 -12.73 20.81
CA GLN A 143 -13.99 -12.61 21.93
C GLN A 143 -12.84 -11.66 21.58
N LEU A 144 -12.37 -11.74 20.34
CA LEU A 144 -11.32 -10.91 19.79
C LEU A 144 -11.92 -9.56 19.38
N GLY A 145 -11.43 -8.49 20.02
CA GLY A 145 -11.93 -7.13 19.78
C GLY A 145 -11.86 -6.69 18.32
N PHE A 146 -12.51 -5.58 18.01
CA PHE A 146 -12.50 -4.96 16.68
C PHE A 146 -11.93 -3.54 16.75
N LEU A 147 -11.89 -2.84 15.61
CA LEU A 147 -11.55 -1.43 15.55
C LEU A 147 -12.47 -0.60 16.46
N SER A 148 -11.89 0.36 17.16
CA SER A 148 -12.66 1.41 17.83
C SER A 148 -13.37 2.30 16.80
N GLU A 149 -14.39 3.04 17.24
CA GLU A 149 -15.09 4.03 16.40
C GLU A 149 -14.14 5.05 15.74
N GLN A 150 -13.10 5.47 16.45
CA GLN A 150 -12.08 6.37 15.91
C GLN A 150 -11.25 5.69 14.81
N GLN A 151 -10.85 4.45 15.03
CA GLN A 151 -10.09 3.65 14.06
C GLN A 151 -10.93 3.30 12.83
N ALA A 152 -12.23 3.04 13.00
CA ALA A 152 -13.16 2.82 11.91
C ALA A 152 -13.31 4.07 11.01
N ARG A 153 -13.46 5.26 11.61
CA ARG A 153 -13.47 6.53 10.88
C ARG A 153 -12.13 6.80 10.17
N LEU A 154 -11.01 6.47 10.80
CA LEU A 154 -9.70 6.60 10.19
C LEU A 154 -9.55 5.70 8.95
N LEU A 155 -9.97 4.43 9.03
CA LEU A 155 -9.97 3.52 7.88
C LEU A 155 -10.76 4.11 6.70
N GLN A 156 -11.97 4.64 6.96
CA GLN A 156 -12.77 5.29 5.92
C GLN A 156 -12.07 6.53 5.33
N SER A 157 -11.50 7.39 6.18
CA SER A 157 -10.75 8.57 5.73
C SER A 157 -9.55 8.20 4.86
N ARG A 158 -8.86 7.09 5.16
CA ARG A 158 -7.73 6.59 4.35
C ARG A 158 -8.22 6.06 3.00
N ILE A 159 -9.37 5.39 2.94
CA ILE A 159 -10.00 4.98 1.68
C ILE A 159 -10.37 6.20 0.83
N ASP A 160 -10.95 7.23 1.45
CA ASP A 160 -11.29 8.47 0.75
C ASP A 160 -10.04 9.15 0.17
N PHE A 161 -8.93 9.14 0.91
CA PHE A 161 -7.65 9.64 0.45
C PHE A 161 -7.13 8.83 -0.75
N VAL A 162 -7.11 7.50 -0.65
CA VAL A 162 -6.66 6.61 -1.74
C VAL A 162 -7.51 6.83 -3.00
N HIS A 163 -8.84 6.93 -2.85
CA HIS A 163 -9.74 7.22 -3.96
C HIS A 163 -9.39 8.54 -4.65
N LYS A 164 -9.22 9.62 -3.88
CA LYS A 164 -8.81 10.93 -4.40
C LYS A 164 -7.46 10.85 -5.12
N HIS A 165 -6.50 10.10 -4.58
CA HIS A 165 -5.19 9.90 -5.19
C HIS A 165 -5.29 9.13 -6.53
N ILE A 166 -6.09 8.07 -6.59
CA ILE A 166 -6.35 7.34 -7.84
C ILE A 166 -6.96 8.26 -8.90
N LEU A 167 -7.95 9.09 -8.53
CA LEU A 167 -8.54 10.07 -9.45
C LEU A 167 -7.51 11.10 -9.93
N HIS A 168 -6.66 11.59 -9.03
CA HIS A 168 -5.56 12.50 -9.38
C HIS A 168 -4.61 11.85 -10.41
N CYS A 169 -4.18 10.61 -10.18
CA CYS A 169 -3.33 9.89 -11.12
C CYS A 169 -4.02 9.66 -12.47
N LYS A 170 -5.31 9.34 -12.48
CA LYS A 170 -6.10 9.18 -13.72
C LYS A 170 -6.18 10.50 -14.50
N ALA A 171 -6.43 11.62 -13.84
CA ALA A 171 -6.47 12.94 -14.47
C ALA A 171 -5.09 13.32 -15.04
N LYS A 172 -4.02 13.06 -14.30
CA LYS A 172 -2.64 13.30 -14.75
C LYS A 172 -2.29 12.46 -15.98
N ALA A 173 -2.71 11.19 -16.01
CA ALA A 173 -2.51 10.32 -17.17
C ALA A 173 -3.29 10.81 -18.40
N ALA A 174 -4.53 11.27 -18.22
CA ALA A 174 -5.34 11.81 -19.31
C ALA A 174 -4.77 13.12 -19.87
N ALA A 175 -4.16 13.97 -19.04
CA ALA A 175 -3.51 15.21 -19.47
C ALA A 175 -2.15 15.01 -20.17
N ALA A 176 -1.59 13.79 -20.12
CA ALA A 176 -0.33 13.43 -20.75
C ALA A 176 -0.51 12.72 -22.10
N LEU A 177 -1.75 12.53 -22.54
CA LEU A 177 -2.17 12.01 -23.85
C LEU A 177 -2.59 13.16 -24.75
#